data_AF-A0A838D3Y1-F1
#
_entry.id   AF-A0A838D3Y1-F1
#
_cell.length_a   1.000
_cell.length_b   1.000
_cell.length_c   1.000
_cell.angle_alpha   90.00
_cell.angle_beta   90.00
_cell.angle_gamma   90.00
#
_symmetry.space_group_name_H-M   'P 1'
#
loop_
_entity.id
_entity.type
_entity.pdbx_description
1 polymer ?
#
loop_
_entity_poly.entity_id
_entity_poly.type
_entity_poly.pdbx_seq_one_letter_code
_entity_poly.pdbx_strand_id
1 'polypeptide(L)'
;MARDLYLHRVDRRGVNPLVYWITRALFQPFFQIWFRMSRIGREHIPAHGPLILAANHRSFLDPFVIGTMVRRPVYYMAKRELFSHRLFAWYLNNLGAFPVDRGGGDGDSMATARAILERGDCVVVFPEGTRTRPGGLGAPRRGVGRLALETAAPVVPIAVVGTEAIRRGWRIRPHKVRLRAGRPLTFPRVEEPSPQLAAAVTERIWPCVALQWEWLGGTAPLRRAAIVGAGSWGTALAVTLARAGVEVDLGCRTQAQAQRLEATRRNDDYLPGVALPAGVLPLACERLDLAAADLVVLAVPSRELPAALAAHGARIPRHAGVLSLAKGLIAPASPAAAQVPAIGRPAGGQSPTDYVAAHTAARAVACLGGPGHAAEALVNGASLVVATRDAAFGQQVCAALRAAGLDVQVDADVTGVELAGAAKNTAALAAAAAGVRGPNAAGAAAGKVFAEVGAL
;
A
#
# COMPACT_ATOMS: atom_id res chain seq x y z
N MET A 1 -1.73 -35.45 16.37
CA MET A 1 -1.52 -36.69 15.58
C MET A 1 -1.16 -36.43 14.12
N ALA A 2 -2.04 -35.90 13.25
CA ALA A 2 -1.67 -35.62 11.84
C ALA A 2 -0.64 -34.48 11.70
N ARG A 3 -0.74 -33.43 12.53
CA ARG A 3 0.21 -32.30 12.57
C ARG A 3 1.64 -32.78 12.86
N ASP A 4 1.79 -33.55 13.92
CA ASP A 4 3.09 -34.02 14.42
C ASP A 4 3.74 -34.97 13.41
N LEU A 5 2.94 -35.80 12.71
CA LEU A 5 3.40 -36.65 11.61
C LEU A 5 4.05 -35.86 10.46
N TYR A 6 3.47 -34.73 10.06
CA TYR A 6 3.97 -33.94 8.93
C TYR A 6 5.17 -33.07 9.30
N LEU A 7 5.20 -32.53 10.53
CA LEU A 7 6.36 -31.83 11.08
C LEU A 7 7.54 -32.81 11.22
N HIS A 8 7.30 -33.99 11.79
CA HIS A 8 8.33 -35.00 12.01
C HIS A 8 8.92 -35.56 10.72
N ARG A 9 8.11 -35.69 9.65
CA ARG A 9 8.62 -36.13 8.35
C ARG A 9 9.55 -35.10 7.72
N VAL A 10 9.18 -33.83 7.73
CA VAL A 10 10.00 -32.75 7.14
C VAL A 10 11.32 -32.60 7.90
N ASP A 11 11.28 -32.81 9.21
CA ASP A 11 12.45 -32.80 10.08
C ASP A 11 13.41 -33.99 9.80
N ARG A 12 12.89 -35.22 9.67
CA ARG A 12 13.74 -36.43 9.56
C ARG A 12 13.99 -36.98 8.16
N ARG A 13 13.05 -36.82 7.23
CA ARG A 13 13.07 -37.49 5.91
C ARG A 13 13.13 -36.53 4.73
N GLY A 14 12.88 -35.23 4.96
CA GLY A 14 12.87 -34.23 3.89
C GLY A 14 11.77 -34.44 2.84
N VAL A 15 11.96 -33.89 1.64
CA VAL A 15 11.06 -34.08 0.50
C VAL A 15 11.15 -35.50 -0.07
N ASN A 16 10.11 -35.95 -0.78
CA ASN A 16 10.22 -37.15 -1.61
C ASN A 16 10.83 -36.76 -2.97
N PRO A 17 12.04 -37.21 -3.33
CA PRO A 17 12.72 -36.75 -4.54
C PRO A 17 11.93 -37.01 -5.82
N LEU A 18 11.29 -38.18 -5.94
CA LEU A 18 10.53 -38.55 -7.12
C LEU A 18 9.33 -37.61 -7.31
N VAL A 19 8.52 -37.43 -6.26
CA VAL A 19 7.34 -36.55 -6.30
C VAL A 19 7.74 -35.09 -6.56
N TYR A 20 8.81 -34.64 -5.90
CA TYR A 20 9.31 -33.27 -6.02
C TYR A 20 9.79 -32.97 -7.45
N TRP A 21 10.67 -33.81 -8.00
CA TRP A 21 11.26 -33.58 -9.31
C TRP A 21 10.27 -33.77 -10.45
N ILE A 22 9.34 -34.73 -10.36
CA ILE A 22 8.24 -34.87 -11.33
C ILE A 22 7.34 -33.63 -11.31
N THR A 23 6.89 -33.22 -10.11
CA THR A 23 6.04 -32.02 -9.98
C THR A 23 6.73 -30.80 -10.55
N ARG A 24 8.03 -30.63 -10.26
CA ARG A 24 8.82 -29.53 -10.79
C ARG A 24 8.96 -29.59 -12.31
N ALA A 25 9.22 -30.77 -12.87
CA ALA A 25 9.33 -30.97 -14.31
C ALA A 25 8.02 -30.64 -15.05
N LEU A 26 6.87 -30.82 -14.41
CA LEU A 26 5.56 -30.44 -14.95
C LEU A 26 5.26 -28.94 -14.76
N PHE A 27 5.44 -28.42 -13.54
CA PHE A 27 5.02 -27.06 -13.18
C PHE A 27 5.95 -25.98 -13.74
N GLN A 28 7.26 -26.26 -13.83
CA GLN A 28 8.21 -25.27 -14.32
C GLN A 28 7.94 -24.85 -15.78
N PRO A 29 7.80 -25.76 -16.78
CA PRO A 29 7.47 -25.36 -18.13
C PRO A 29 6.07 -24.74 -18.21
N PHE A 30 5.10 -25.26 -17.46
CA PHE A 30 3.77 -24.64 -17.35
C PHE A 30 3.87 -23.17 -16.92
N PHE A 31 4.60 -22.84 -15.85
CA PHE A 31 4.77 -21.46 -15.41
C PHE A 31 5.55 -20.61 -16.42
N GLN A 32 6.59 -21.16 -17.04
CA GLN A 32 7.41 -20.44 -18.03
C GLN A 32 6.62 -20.09 -19.29
N ILE A 33 5.76 -20.99 -19.77
CA ILE A 33 5.00 -20.81 -21.01
C ILE A 33 3.68 -20.09 -20.73
N TRP A 34 2.83 -20.66 -19.88
CA TRP A 34 1.47 -20.17 -19.63
C TRP A 34 1.45 -18.84 -18.88
N PHE A 35 2.35 -18.64 -17.92
CA PHE A 35 2.49 -17.39 -17.18
C PHE A 35 3.64 -16.51 -17.69
N ARG A 36 4.28 -16.87 -18.80
CA ARG A 36 5.43 -16.13 -19.39
C ARG A 36 6.46 -15.76 -18.32
N MET A 37 6.73 -16.69 -17.40
CA MET A 37 7.43 -16.40 -16.15
C MET A 37 8.90 -16.04 -16.40
N SER A 38 9.33 -14.86 -15.95
CA SER A 38 10.74 -14.44 -15.96
C SER A 38 11.38 -14.59 -14.59
N ARG A 39 12.60 -15.14 -14.53
CA ARG A 39 13.37 -15.35 -13.30
C ARG A 39 14.71 -14.61 -13.40
N ILE A 40 14.92 -13.60 -12.57
CA ILE A 40 16.08 -12.69 -12.62
C ILE A 40 16.87 -12.82 -11.31
N GLY A 41 18.21 -12.77 -11.37
CA GLY A 41 19.06 -12.81 -10.17
C GLY A 41 19.27 -14.21 -9.60
N ARG A 42 19.09 -15.26 -10.40
CA ARG A 42 19.25 -16.66 -9.92
C ARG A 42 20.70 -16.98 -9.54
N GLU A 43 21.64 -16.27 -10.13
CA GLU A 43 23.07 -16.28 -9.84
C GLU A 43 23.39 -15.84 -8.40
N HIS A 44 22.50 -15.09 -7.73
CA HIS A 44 22.67 -14.71 -6.33
C HIS A 44 22.28 -15.82 -5.35
N ILE A 45 21.68 -16.91 -5.82
CA ILE A 45 21.13 -17.97 -4.95
C ILE A 45 22.21 -19.04 -4.70
N PRO A 46 22.65 -19.24 -3.44
CA PRO A 46 23.61 -20.29 -3.10
C PRO A 46 23.10 -21.67 -3.52
N ALA A 47 23.97 -22.42 -4.20
CA ALA A 47 23.66 -23.76 -4.71
C ALA A 47 23.50 -24.81 -3.59
N HIS A 48 24.23 -24.64 -2.48
CA HIS A 48 24.30 -25.57 -1.35
C HIS A 48 24.28 -24.80 -0.01
N GLY A 49 24.14 -25.54 1.10
CA GLY A 49 24.15 -24.99 2.46
C GLY A 49 22.83 -24.34 2.89
N PRO A 50 22.67 -23.98 4.18
CA PRO A 50 21.44 -23.37 4.68
C PRO A 50 21.06 -22.14 3.85
N LEU A 51 19.77 -21.93 3.60
CA LEU A 51 19.31 -20.76 2.83
C LEU A 51 17.91 -20.34 3.22
N ILE A 52 17.76 -19.06 3.57
CA ILE A 52 16.46 -18.42 3.76
C ILE A 52 16.12 -17.63 2.49
N LEU A 53 14.98 -17.93 1.89
CA LEU A 53 14.39 -17.09 0.84
C LEU A 53 13.33 -16.20 1.48
N ALA A 54 13.66 -14.92 1.68
CA ALA A 54 12.72 -13.94 2.21
C ALA A 54 11.96 -13.31 1.05
N ALA A 55 10.64 -13.52 0.99
CA ALA A 55 9.83 -13.04 -0.13
C ALA A 55 8.56 -12.29 0.28
N ASN A 56 8.07 -11.43 -0.60
CA ASN A 56 6.71 -10.88 -0.48
C ASN A 56 5.66 -11.97 -0.74
N HIS A 57 4.48 -11.84 -0.15
CA HIS A 57 3.40 -12.80 -0.31
C HIS A 57 2.12 -12.14 -0.80
N ARG A 58 1.82 -12.35 -2.08
CA ARG A 58 0.59 -11.95 -2.72
C ARG A 58 -0.31 -13.17 -2.85
N SER A 59 0.15 -14.27 -3.45
CA SER A 59 -0.67 -15.36 -3.98
C SER A 59 -0.47 -16.69 -3.31
N PHE A 60 -1.47 -17.57 -3.42
CA PHE A 60 -1.28 -18.97 -3.10
C PHE A 60 -0.26 -19.66 -4.03
N LEU A 61 0.00 -19.09 -5.22
CA LEU A 61 0.99 -19.59 -6.17
C LEU A 61 2.43 -19.19 -5.84
N ASP A 62 2.65 -18.20 -4.97
CA ASP A 62 4.00 -17.67 -4.72
C ASP A 62 5.00 -18.74 -4.27
N PRO A 63 4.67 -19.65 -3.32
CA PRO A 63 5.61 -20.70 -2.91
C PRO A 63 6.06 -21.57 -4.10
N PHE A 64 5.14 -21.88 -5.02
CA PHE A 64 5.42 -22.73 -6.17
C PHE A 64 6.30 -22.03 -7.20
N VAL A 65 6.02 -20.76 -7.52
CA VAL A 65 6.85 -20.01 -8.48
C VAL A 65 8.23 -19.69 -7.89
N ILE A 66 8.32 -19.37 -6.60
CA ILE A 66 9.60 -19.15 -5.88
C ILE A 66 10.42 -20.44 -5.86
N GLY A 67 9.78 -21.60 -5.65
CA GLY A 67 10.46 -22.91 -5.71
C GLY A 67 11.19 -23.15 -7.04
N THR A 68 10.77 -22.50 -8.14
CA THR A 68 11.47 -22.61 -9.43
C THR A 68 12.74 -21.76 -9.54
N MET A 69 13.02 -20.87 -8.58
CA MET A 69 14.22 -20.02 -8.56
C MET A 69 15.47 -20.84 -8.21
N VAL A 70 15.35 -21.76 -7.26
CA VAL A 70 16.44 -22.58 -6.70
C VAL A 70 16.55 -23.90 -7.45
N ARG A 71 17.76 -24.49 -7.56
CA ARG A 71 17.98 -25.81 -8.19
C ARG A 71 17.95 -27.00 -7.22
N ARG A 72 17.42 -26.82 -6.01
CA ARG A 72 17.33 -27.86 -4.96
C ARG A 72 15.96 -27.80 -4.26
N PRO A 73 15.59 -28.81 -3.46
CA PRO A 73 14.37 -28.78 -2.66
C PRO A 73 14.23 -27.52 -1.82
N VAL A 74 13.00 -27.04 -1.70
CA VAL A 74 12.65 -25.83 -0.96
C VAL A 74 11.46 -26.16 -0.06
N TYR A 75 11.56 -25.79 1.21
CA TYR A 75 10.54 -26.01 2.21
C TYR A 75 9.77 -24.73 2.48
N TYR A 76 8.47 -24.86 2.76
CA TYR A 76 7.59 -23.70 2.93
C TYR A 76 6.57 -23.91 4.04
N MET A 77 6.34 -22.84 4.79
CA MET A 77 5.30 -22.77 5.80
C MET A 77 3.93 -22.64 5.12
N ALA A 78 3.03 -23.60 5.35
CA ALA A 78 1.71 -23.65 4.76
C ALA A 78 0.62 -23.65 5.84
N LYS A 79 -0.51 -22.99 5.55
CA LYS A 79 -1.63 -22.86 6.49
C LYS A 79 -2.12 -24.25 6.93
N ARG A 80 -2.34 -24.49 8.23
CA ARG A 80 -2.71 -25.81 8.78
C ARG A 80 -3.92 -26.45 8.08
N GLU A 81 -4.89 -25.66 7.67
CA GLU A 81 -6.13 -26.12 7.01
C GLU A 81 -5.87 -26.77 5.66
N LEU A 82 -4.74 -26.47 5.00
CA LEU A 82 -4.30 -27.17 3.78
C LEU A 82 -3.94 -28.64 4.05
N PHE A 83 -3.72 -29.01 5.31
CA PHE A 83 -3.40 -30.39 5.71
C PHE A 83 -4.62 -31.16 6.23
N SER A 84 -5.83 -30.63 6.09
CA SER A 84 -7.08 -31.30 6.49
C SER A 84 -7.39 -32.54 5.65
N HIS A 85 -7.10 -32.49 4.34
CA HIS A 85 -7.37 -33.61 3.43
C HIS A 85 -6.13 -34.48 3.23
N ARG A 86 -6.19 -35.77 3.62
CA ARG A 86 -5.02 -36.68 3.72
C ARG A 86 -4.17 -36.76 2.45
N LEU A 87 -4.79 -36.90 1.27
CA LEU A 87 -4.06 -37.01 0.00
C LEU A 87 -3.36 -35.71 -0.38
N PHE A 88 -4.04 -34.57 -0.15
CA PHE A 88 -3.50 -33.25 -0.47
C PHE A 88 -2.39 -32.86 0.51
N ALA A 89 -2.58 -33.18 1.80
CA ALA A 89 -1.58 -33.04 2.85
C ALA A 89 -0.32 -33.88 2.55
N TRP A 90 -0.50 -35.14 2.16
CA TRP A 90 0.60 -36.03 1.73
C TRP A 90 1.37 -35.43 0.56
N TYR A 91 0.67 -34.94 -0.47
CA TYR A 91 1.28 -34.33 -1.66
C TYR A 91 2.09 -33.08 -1.30
N LEU A 92 1.47 -32.11 -0.60
CA LEU A 92 2.14 -30.88 -0.20
C LEU A 92 3.36 -31.15 0.69
N ASN A 93 3.25 -32.08 1.63
CA ASN A 93 4.36 -32.43 2.51
C ASN A 93 5.53 -33.07 1.74
N ASN A 94 5.24 -33.93 0.76
CA ASN A 94 6.27 -34.46 -0.14
C ASN A 94 6.95 -33.39 -0.99
N LEU A 95 6.30 -32.25 -1.22
CA LEU A 95 6.88 -31.09 -1.89
C LEU A 95 7.64 -30.15 -0.94
N GLY A 96 7.68 -30.43 0.36
CA GLY A 96 8.37 -29.61 1.36
C GLY A 96 7.47 -28.68 2.17
N ALA A 97 6.15 -28.78 2.04
CA ALA A 97 5.21 -28.02 2.87
C ALA A 97 5.13 -28.56 4.30
N PHE A 98 5.12 -27.66 5.28
CA PHE A 98 4.81 -28.02 6.66
C PHE A 98 3.79 -27.06 7.30
N PRO A 99 2.93 -27.55 8.20
CA PRO A 99 1.81 -26.77 8.74
C PRO A 99 2.29 -25.65 9.69
N VAL A 100 1.66 -24.48 9.61
CA VAL A 100 1.80 -23.36 10.56
C VAL A 100 0.44 -22.82 11.02
N ASP A 101 0.34 -22.49 12.31
CA ASP A 101 -0.81 -21.86 12.95
C ASP A 101 -0.61 -20.34 12.98
N ARG A 102 -1.08 -19.61 11.95
CA ARG A 102 -0.83 -18.16 11.77
C ARG A 102 -1.47 -17.23 12.84
N GLY A 103 -2.25 -17.78 13.78
CA GLY A 103 -2.93 -17.06 14.85
C GLY A 103 -2.53 -17.47 16.27
N GLY A 104 -1.72 -18.52 16.44
CA GLY A 104 -1.18 -18.97 17.73
C GLY A 104 0.32 -18.68 17.82
N GLY A 105 0.93 -18.92 18.99
CA GLY A 105 2.38 -18.74 19.17
C GLY A 105 3.18 -19.56 18.16
N ASP A 106 3.99 -18.87 17.33
CA ASP A 106 4.72 -19.42 16.17
C ASP A 106 5.83 -20.44 16.51
N GLY A 107 5.98 -20.87 17.78
CA GLY A 107 7.13 -21.62 18.31
C GLY A 107 7.48 -22.89 17.53
N ASP A 108 6.53 -23.79 17.33
CA ASP A 108 6.76 -25.12 16.71
C ASP A 108 7.18 -25.00 15.24
N SER A 109 6.59 -24.05 14.51
CA SER A 109 6.88 -23.83 13.09
C SER A 109 8.26 -23.20 12.87
N MET A 110 8.66 -22.31 13.77
CA MET A 110 9.98 -21.69 13.78
C MET A 110 11.06 -22.70 14.14
N ALA A 111 10.80 -23.58 15.12
CA ALA A 111 11.70 -24.68 15.45
C ALA A 111 11.92 -25.64 14.26
N THR A 112 10.84 -25.96 13.53
CA THR A 112 10.91 -26.79 12.31
C THR A 112 11.73 -26.10 11.22
N ALA A 113 11.50 -24.81 10.97
CA ALA A 113 12.29 -24.05 10.01
C ALA A 113 13.78 -24.00 10.38
N ARG A 114 14.08 -23.81 11.67
CA ARG A 114 15.45 -23.87 12.19
C ARG A 114 16.09 -25.23 11.94
N ALA A 115 15.41 -26.33 12.24
CA ALA A 115 15.94 -27.68 12.01
C ALA A 115 16.20 -27.98 10.52
N ILE A 116 15.33 -27.52 9.62
CA ILE A 116 15.56 -27.61 8.16
C ILE A 116 16.82 -26.84 7.77
N LEU A 117 17.01 -25.63 8.28
CA LEU A 117 18.19 -24.83 8.00
C LEU A 117 19.46 -25.47 8.59
N GLU A 118 19.43 -25.99 9.81
CA GLU A 118 20.56 -26.70 10.44
C GLU A 118 20.98 -27.95 9.65
N ARG A 119 20.05 -28.60 8.94
CA ARG A 119 20.33 -29.68 7.99
C ARG A 119 20.98 -29.20 6.68
N GLY A 120 21.08 -27.90 6.45
CA GLY A 120 21.65 -27.30 5.24
C GLY A 120 20.67 -27.12 4.08
N ASP A 121 19.36 -27.22 4.35
CA ASP A 121 18.30 -27.08 3.37
C ASP A 121 17.81 -25.63 3.21
N CYS A 122 16.89 -25.41 2.26
CA CYS A 122 16.34 -24.10 1.93
C CYS A 122 14.91 -23.92 2.44
N VAL A 123 14.64 -22.81 3.14
CA VAL A 123 13.30 -22.44 3.63
C VAL A 123 12.84 -21.14 3.00
N VAL A 124 11.61 -21.10 2.51
CA VAL A 124 10.92 -19.86 2.11
C VAL A 124 10.18 -19.29 3.31
N VAL A 125 10.47 -18.03 3.60
CA VAL A 125 9.82 -17.25 4.64
C VAL A 125 9.14 -16.05 3.98
N PHE A 126 7.88 -15.84 4.33
CA PHE A 126 7.13 -14.64 3.94
C PHE A 126 7.05 -13.73 5.16
N PRO A 127 7.90 -12.68 5.28
CA PRO A 127 7.96 -11.86 6.48
C PRO A 127 6.62 -11.23 6.87
N GLU A 128 5.74 -10.94 5.90
CA GLU A 128 4.39 -10.40 6.14
C GLU A 128 3.49 -11.36 6.95
N GLY A 129 3.76 -12.67 6.94
CA GLY A 129 2.98 -13.71 7.63
C GLY A 129 1.60 -14.01 7.01
N THR A 130 1.04 -13.09 6.23
CA THR A 130 -0.22 -13.25 5.50
C THR A 130 -0.06 -12.83 4.04
N ARG A 131 -1.11 -13.00 3.23
CA ARG A 131 -1.13 -12.50 1.85
C ARG A 131 -1.63 -11.07 1.86
N THR A 132 -0.80 -10.12 1.48
CA THR A 132 -1.16 -8.69 1.45
C THR A 132 -1.60 -8.30 0.05
N ARG A 133 -2.81 -7.76 -0.14
CA ARG A 133 -3.34 -7.19 -1.40
C ARG A 133 -4.55 -6.27 -1.11
N PRO A 134 -4.88 -5.30 -1.97
CA PRO A 134 -4.05 -4.69 -3.03
C PRO A 134 -3.04 -3.67 -2.46
N GLY A 135 -2.28 -2.98 -3.32
CA GLY A 135 -1.33 -1.94 -2.89
C GLY A 135 0.10 -2.44 -2.66
N GLY A 136 0.86 -1.71 -1.83
CA GLY A 136 2.26 -1.98 -1.50
C GLY A 136 2.48 -3.26 -0.67
N LEU A 137 3.71 -3.42 -0.20
CA LEU A 137 4.09 -4.50 0.71
C LEU A 137 3.60 -4.20 2.14
N GLY A 138 3.21 -5.24 2.87
CA GLY A 138 2.79 -5.13 4.27
C GLY A 138 3.94 -4.96 5.24
N ALA A 139 3.61 -4.78 6.52
CA ALA A 139 4.59 -4.72 7.59
C ALA A 139 5.20 -6.12 7.84
N PRO A 140 6.53 -6.24 7.95
CA PRO A 140 7.18 -7.51 8.21
C PRO A 140 7.06 -7.90 9.68
N ARG A 141 7.03 -9.21 9.95
CA ARG A 141 7.19 -9.80 11.27
C ARG A 141 8.63 -10.23 11.50
N ARG A 142 9.06 -10.22 12.76
CA ARG A 142 10.44 -10.53 13.20
C ARG A 142 10.95 -11.95 12.93
N GLY A 143 10.11 -12.86 12.42
CA GLY A 143 10.43 -14.28 12.28
C GLY A 143 11.63 -14.55 11.35
N VAL A 144 11.72 -13.82 10.23
CA VAL A 144 12.84 -14.00 9.29
C VAL A 144 14.18 -13.60 9.92
N GLY A 145 14.21 -12.49 10.67
CA GLY A 145 15.43 -12.04 11.36
C GLY A 145 15.83 -12.97 12.50
N ARG A 146 14.86 -13.53 13.23
CA ARG A 146 15.12 -14.57 14.23
C ARG A 146 15.80 -15.80 13.62
N LEU A 147 15.26 -16.35 12.52
CA LEU A 147 15.86 -17.52 11.85
C LEU A 147 17.28 -17.22 11.34
N ALA A 148 17.49 -16.04 10.76
CA ALA A 148 18.79 -15.63 10.26
C ALA A 148 19.86 -15.59 11.38
N LEU A 149 19.49 -15.10 12.56
CA LEU A 149 20.36 -15.06 13.74
C LEU A 149 20.60 -16.44 14.35
N GLU A 150 19.58 -17.27 14.52
CA GLU A 150 19.74 -18.59 15.17
C GLU A 150 20.59 -19.56 14.32
N THR A 151 20.54 -19.42 13.00
CA THR A 151 21.13 -20.38 12.05
C THR A 151 22.35 -19.86 11.29
N ALA A 152 22.63 -18.55 11.34
CA ALA A 152 23.57 -17.87 10.44
C ALA A 152 23.33 -18.14 8.95
N ALA A 153 22.14 -18.58 8.57
CA ALA A 153 21.80 -18.89 7.19
C ALA A 153 21.80 -17.59 6.35
N PRO A 154 22.40 -17.59 5.14
CA PRO A 154 22.25 -16.49 4.21
C PRO A 154 20.78 -16.27 3.86
N VAL A 155 20.38 -15.00 3.80
CA VAL A 155 19.03 -14.56 3.46
C VAL A 155 19.05 -13.95 2.06
N VAL A 156 18.40 -14.61 1.09
CA VAL A 156 18.22 -14.06 -0.26
C VAL A 156 16.86 -13.35 -0.34
N PRO A 157 16.83 -12.03 -0.58
CA PRO A 157 15.59 -11.30 -0.77
C PRO A 157 15.03 -11.59 -2.16
N ILE A 158 13.76 -11.99 -2.23
CA ILE A 158 13.05 -12.29 -3.48
C ILE A 158 11.78 -11.45 -3.55
N ALA A 159 11.50 -10.89 -4.72
CA ALA A 159 10.18 -10.36 -5.02
C ALA A 159 9.49 -11.12 -6.16
N VAL A 160 8.17 -11.18 -6.08
CA VAL A 160 7.28 -11.82 -7.05
C VAL A 160 6.13 -10.88 -7.37
N VAL A 161 5.96 -10.49 -8.65
CA VAL A 161 4.81 -9.72 -9.18
C VAL A 161 3.96 -10.55 -10.15
N GLY A 162 2.67 -10.22 -10.26
CA GLY A 162 1.76 -10.75 -11.27
C GLY A 162 1.02 -12.03 -10.86
N THR A 163 1.45 -12.72 -9.81
CA THR A 163 0.76 -13.92 -9.30
C THR A 163 -0.62 -13.60 -8.71
N GLU A 164 -0.87 -12.32 -8.41
CA GLU A 164 -2.16 -11.77 -7.98
C GLU A 164 -3.23 -11.67 -9.05
N ALA A 165 -2.82 -11.48 -10.30
CA ALA A 165 -3.74 -11.37 -11.41
C ALA A 165 -4.12 -12.74 -12.00
N ILE A 166 -3.44 -13.83 -11.61
CA ILE A 166 -3.66 -15.18 -12.19
C ILE A 166 -5.03 -15.74 -11.86
N ARG A 167 -5.51 -15.56 -10.62
CA ARG A 167 -6.74 -16.21 -10.15
C ARG A 167 -7.83 -15.19 -9.89
N ARG A 168 -8.92 -15.28 -10.67
CA ARG A 168 -10.19 -14.56 -10.43
C ARG A 168 -11.29 -15.59 -10.20
N GLY A 169 -11.65 -15.83 -8.93
CA GLY A 169 -12.54 -16.93 -8.54
C GLY A 169 -11.87 -18.30 -8.73
N TRP A 170 -12.52 -19.21 -9.48
CA TRP A 170 -12.01 -20.56 -9.77
C TRP A 170 -11.15 -20.63 -11.05
N ARG A 171 -11.18 -19.61 -11.90
CA ARG A 171 -10.47 -19.62 -13.18
C ARG A 171 -9.03 -19.13 -13.03
N ILE A 172 -8.09 -19.90 -13.59
CA ILE A 172 -6.67 -19.56 -13.74
C ILE A 172 -6.51 -18.94 -15.13
N ARG A 173 -6.14 -17.67 -15.19
CA ARG A 173 -5.91 -16.94 -16.45
C ARG A 173 -4.41 -16.76 -16.70
N PRO A 174 -3.97 -16.78 -17.96
CA PRO A 174 -2.58 -16.47 -18.30
C PRO A 174 -2.29 -15.01 -17.92
N HIS A 175 -1.21 -14.81 -17.16
CA HIS A 175 -0.72 -13.49 -16.77
C HIS A 175 0.79 -13.54 -16.60
N LYS A 176 1.49 -12.46 -16.95
CA LYS A 176 2.96 -12.40 -16.87
C LYS A 176 3.41 -12.41 -15.41
N VAL A 177 4.18 -13.42 -15.01
CA VAL A 177 4.81 -13.49 -13.68
C VAL A 177 6.27 -13.11 -13.78
N ARG A 178 6.76 -12.31 -12.83
CA ARG A 178 8.19 -11.97 -12.77
C ARG A 178 8.69 -12.17 -11.35
N LEU A 179 9.85 -12.81 -11.25
CA LEU A 179 10.58 -13.01 -10.01
C LEU A 179 11.95 -12.35 -10.11
N ARG A 180 12.42 -11.74 -9.02
CA ARG A 180 13.75 -11.18 -8.91
C ARG A 180 14.36 -11.53 -7.56
N ALA A 181 15.57 -12.08 -7.57
CA ALA A 181 16.38 -12.32 -6.38
C ALA A 181 17.51 -11.28 -6.27
N GLY A 182 17.65 -10.69 -5.10
CA GLY A 182 18.79 -9.83 -4.75
C GLY A 182 19.97 -10.61 -4.20
N ARG A 183 21.05 -9.91 -3.86
CA ARG A 183 22.25 -10.51 -3.25
C ARG A 183 21.93 -11.06 -1.85
N PRO A 184 22.57 -12.17 -1.43
CA PRO A 184 22.38 -12.73 -0.10
C PRO A 184 22.90 -11.77 0.99
N LEU A 185 22.15 -11.66 2.08
CA LEU A 185 22.57 -11.02 3.32
C LEU A 185 23.02 -12.09 4.31
N THR A 186 24.06 -11.81 5.09
CA THR A 186 24.56 -12.70 6.14
C THR A 186 24.52 -12.00 7.49
N PHE A 187 24.22 -12.75 8.54
CA PHE A 187 24.12 -12.26 9.91
C PHE A 187 24.87 -13.21 10.85
N PRO A 188 25.45 -12.71 11.95
CA PRO A 188 26.16 -13.55 12.91
C PRO A 188 25.19 -14.51 13.61
N ARG A 189 25.72 -15.66 14.05
CA ARG A 189 24.95 -16.60 14.86
C ARG A 189 24.75 -16.04 16.27
N VAL A 190 23.53 -16.09 16.77
CA VAL A 190 23.17 -15.76 18.15
C VAL A 190 22.27 -16.88 18.67
N GLU A 191 22.63 -17.50 19.78
CA GLU A 191 21.90 -18.65 20.34
C GLU A 191 20.50 -18.26 20.81
N GLU A 192 20.39 -17.13 21.53
CA GLU A 192 19.14 -16.62 22.07
C GLU A 192 18.92 -15.15 21.67
N PRO A 193 18.52 -14.89 20.41
CA PRO A 193 18.33 -13.52 19.94
C PRO A 193 17.12 -12.88 20.62
N SER A 194 17.31 -11.68 21.17
CA SER A 194 16.21 -10.90 21.73
C SER A 194 15.17 -10.56 20.64
N PRO A 195 13.88 -10.39 21.01
CA PRO A 195 12.84 -9.97 20.07
C PRO A 195 13.20 -8.69 19.30
N GLN A 196 13.85 -7.74 19.96
CA GLN A 196 14.28 -6.46 19.42
C GLN A 196 15.39 -6.65 18.37
N LEU A 197 16.37 -7.51 18.67
CA LEU A 197 17.45 -7.81 17.72
C LEU A 197 16.90 -8.52 16.47
N ALA A 198 15.98 -9.47 16.64
CA ALA A 198 15.31 -10.15 15.53
C ALA A 198 14.48 -9.18 14.67
N ALA A 199 13.82 -8.19 15.30
CA ALA A 199 13.12 -7.13 14.59
C ALA A 199 14.09 -6.25 13.79
N ALA A 200 15.19 -5.80 14.40
CA ALA A 200 16.21 -5.00 13.72
C ALA A 200 16.85 -5.71 12.52
N VAL A 201 17.13 -7.01 12.63
CA VAL A 201 17.61 -7.82 11.49
C VAL A 201 16.54 -7.93 10.40
N THR A 202 15.27 -8.09 10.78
CA THR A 202 14.16 -8.08 9.82
C THR A 202 14.05 -6.74 9.10
N GLU A 203 14.23 -5.63 9.81
CA GLU A 203 14.25 -4.27 9.25
C GLU A 203 15.44 -4.01 8.31
N ARG A 204 16.51 -4.82 8.40
CA ARG A 204 17.60 -4.82 7.39
C ARG A 204 17.27 -5.67 6.18
N ILE A 205 16.55 -6.79 6.35
CA ILE A 205 16.18 -7.71 5.26
C ILE A 205 15.04 -7.15 4.41
N TRP A 206 14.00 -6.58 5.05
CA TRP A 206 12.75 -6.22 4.39
C TRP A 206 12.92 -5.13 3.31
N PRO A 207 13.71 -4.06 3.51
CA PRO A 207 14.00 -3.10 2.46
C PRO A 207 14.65 -3.75 1.23
N CYS A 208 15.48 -4.78 1.40
CA CYS A 208 16.08 -5.49 0.26
C CYS A 208 15.04 -6.26 -0.57
N VAL A 209 14.00 -6.79 0.08
CA VAL A 209 12.83 -7.39 -0.61
C VAL A 209 12.02 -6.31 -1.31
N ALA A 210 11.76 -5.18 -0.64
CA ALA A 210 11.03 -4.05 -1.21
C ALA A 210 11.73 -3.49 -2.47
N LEU A 211 13.06 -3.37 -2.45
CA LEU A 211 13.84 -2.96 -3.62
C LEU A 211 13.70 -3.93 -4.81
N GLN A 212 13.58 -5.24 -4.57
CA GLN A 212 13.31 -6.20 -5.65
C GLN A 212 11.90 -6.01 -6.20
N TRP A 213 10.92 -5.76 -5.33
CA TRP A 213 9.52 -5.57 -5.67
C TRP A 213 9.30 -4.30 -6.49
N GLU A 214 9.85 -3.17 -6.06
CA GLU A 214 9.78 -1.89 -6.77
C GLU A 214 10.40 -1.99 -8.16
N TRP A 215 11.56 -2.62 -8.30
CA TRP A 215 12.21 -2.82 -9.59
C TRP A 215 11.36 -3.68 -10.55
N LEU A 216 10.58 -4.62 -10.01
CA LEU A 216 9.64 -5.41 -10.80
C LEU A 216 8.39 -4.62 -11.22
N GLY A 217 8.25 -3.36 -10.80
CA GLY A 217 7.10 -2.49 -11.05
C GLY A 217 6.03 -2.57 -9.97
N GLY A 218 6.37 -3.14 -8.80
CA GLY A 218 5.51 -3.11 -7.64
C GLY A 218 5.28 -1.70 -7.11
N THR A 219 4.12 -1.46 -6.47
CA THR A 219 3.83 -0.15 -5.87
C THR A 219 4.78 0.13 -4.71
N ALA A 220 5.60 1.18 -4.87
CA ALA A 220 6.50 1.71 -3.86
C ALA A 220 5.72 2.45 -2.75
N PRO A 221 6.24 2.59 -1.52
CA PRO A 221 5.71 3.55 -0.56
C PRO A 221 5.90 4.99 -1.07
N LEU A 222 5.11 5.94 -0.55
CA LEU A 222 5.33 7.36 -0.80
C LEU A 222 6.60 7.81 -0.08
N ARG A 223 7.50 8.50 -0.78
CA ARG A 223 8.74 9.05 -0.21
C ARG A 223 8.74 10.56 -0.27
N ARG A 224 8.22 11.13 -1.36
CA ARG A 224 8.14 12.58 -1.54
C ARG A 224 6.74 13.01 -1.95
N ALA A 225 6.23 14.05 -1.31
CA ALA A 225 4.96 14.68 -1.65
C ALA A 225 5.13 16.18 -1.92
N ALA A 226 4.36 16.70 -2.86
CA ALA A 226 4.26 18.13 -3.09
C ALA A 226 2.81 18.58 -2.93
N ILE A 227 2.58 19.57 -2.08
CA ILE A 227 1.24 20.05 -1.75
C ILE A 227 1.05 21.43 -2.35
N VAL A 228 0.14 21.57 -3.30
CA VAL A 228 -0.26 22.87 -3.85
C VAL A 228 -1.34 23.45 -2.95
N GLY A 229 -0.99 24.43 -2.13
CA GLY A 229 -1.89 25.15 -1.23
C GLY A 229 -1.58 24.96 0.25
N ALA A 230 -1.06 26.00 0.89
CA ALA A 230 -0.72 26.04 2.32
C ALA A 230 -1.89 26.52 3.22
N GLY A 231 -3.12 26.13 2.89
CA GLY A 231 -4.29 26.36 3.75
C GLY A 231 -4.34 25.37 4.93
N SER A 232 -5.44 25.35 5.69
CA SER A 232 -5.56 24.51 6.89
C SER A 232 -5.34 23.02 6.60
N TRP A 233 -6.02 22.48 5.58
CA TRP A 233 -5.90 21.07 5.20
C TRP A 233 -4.60 20.73 4.46
N GLY A 234 -4.10 21.64 3.62
CA GLY A 234 -2.79 21.44 2.98
C GLY A 234 -1.66 21.39 3.99
N THR A 235 -1.71 22.27 4.99
CA THR A 235 -0.76 22.26 6.12
C THR A 235 -0.93 21.02 6.97
N ALA A 236 -2.17 20.62 7.29
CA ALA A 236 -2.40 19.43 8.09
C ALA A 236 -1.89 18.16 7.41
N LEU A 237 -2.17 17.98 6.11
CA LEU A 237 -1.61 16.85 5.37
C LEU A 237 -0.09 16.91 5.25
N ALA A 238 0.52 18.10 5.15
CA ALA A 238 1.98 18.22 5.17
C ALA A 238 2.56 17.65 6.47
N VAL A 239 1.97 18.04 7.61
CA VAL A 239 2.37 17.54 8.93
C VAL A 239 2.13 16.04 9.06
N THR A 240 0.96 15.55 8.65
CA THR A 240 0.61 14.12 8.66
C THR A 240 1.60 13.29 7.83
N LEU A 241 1.84 13.67 6.57
CA LEU A 241 2.74 12.95 5.68
C LEU A 241 4.19 12.98 6.19
N ALA A 242 4.65 14.13 6.71
CA ALA A 242 5.98 14.22 7.32
C ALA A 242 6.12 13.34 8.56
N ARG A 243 5.08 13.21 9.39
CA ARG A 243 5.05 12.26 10.53
C ARG A 243 5.12 10.80 10.07
N ALA A 244 4.63 10.49 8.87
CA ALA A 244 4.77 9.18 8.24
C ALA A 244 6.12 8.96 7.54
N GLY A 245 7.05 9.92 7.62
CA GLY A 245 8.38 9.83 7.02
C GLY A 245 8.44 10.23 5.54
N VAL A 246 7.40 10.89 5.01
CA VAL A 246 7.39 11.44 3.65
C VAL A 246 8.02 12.83 3.67
N GLU A 247 8.96 13.12 2.77
CA GLU A 247 9.45 14.48 2.55
C GLU A 247 8.37 15.31 1.85
N VAL A 248 8.04 16.49 2.37
CA VAL A 248 6.92 17.29 1.87
C VAL A 248 7.37 18.68 1.44
N ASP A 249 7.17 19.02 0.18
CA ASP A 249 7.18 20.42 -0.27
C ASP A 249 5.79 21.03 -0.07
N LEU A 250 5.69 22.09 0.74
CA LEU A 250 4.43 22.78 1.03
C LEU A 250 4.32 24.09 0.24
N GLY A 251 3.47 24.08 -0.78
CA GLY A 251 3.21 25.17 -1.71
C GLY A 251 2.40 26.31 -1.11
N CYS A 252 3.09 27.39 -0.82
CA CYS A 252 2.55 28.65 -0.35
C CYS A 252 2.14 29.52 -1.54
N ARG A 253 1.07 30.31 -1.36
CA ARG A 253 0.54 31.20 -2.40
C ARG A 253 1.52 32.31 -2.76
N THR A 254 2.36 32.73 -1.82
CA THR A 254 3.35 33.81 -2.04
C THR A 254 4.70 33.46 -1.44
N GLN A 255 5.76 34.05 -1.99
CA GLN A 255 7.12 33.94 -1.46
C GLN A 255 7.22 34.45 -0.01
N ALA A 256 6.49 35.51 0.33
CA ALA A 256 6.44 36.05 1.69
C ALA A 256 5.79 35.06 2.69
N GLN A 257 4.74 34.33 2.27
CA GLN A 257 4.15 33.28 3.10
C GLN A 257 5.17 32.15 3.33
N ALA A 258 5.85 31.68 2.28
CA ALA A 258 6.86 30.64 2.41
C ALA A 258 7.98 31.03 3.39
N GLN A 259 8.53 32.24 3.27
CA GLN A 259 9.57 32.75 4.17
C GLN A 259 9.12 32.83 5.62
N ARG A 260 7.88 33.25 5.88
CA ARG A 260 7.32 33.27 7.24
C ARG A 260 7.19 31.86 7.83
N LEU A 261 6.67 30.90 7.05
CA LEU A 261 6.53 29.52 7.50
C LEU A 261 7.89 28.86 7.73
N GLU A 262 8.88 29.15 6.88
CA GLU A 262 10.27 28.67 7.04
C GLU A 262 10.88 29.20 8.35
N ALA A 263 10.76 30.50 8.61
CA ALA A 263 11.35 31.14 9.78
C ALA A 263 10.66 30.75 11.10
N THR A 264 9.33 30.69 11.11
CA THR A 264 8.55 30.44 12.33
C THR A 264 8.28 28.96 12.57
N ARG A 265 8.40 28.12 11.53
CA ARG A 265 7.97 26.71 11.52
C ARG A 265 6.51 26.53 11.96
N ARG A 266 5.65 27.53 11.71
CA ARG A 266 4.23 27.54 12.09
C ARG A 266 3.39 28.21 11.00
N ASN A 267 2.14 27.78 10.88
CA ASN A 267 1.17 28.41 9.98
C ASN A 267 -0.01 28.96 10.80
N ASP A 268 0.26 29.93 11.68
CA ASP A 268 -0.76 30.41 12.63
C ASP A 268 -1.95 31.10 11.93
N ASP A 269 -1.79 31.56 10.68
CA ASP A 269 -2.87 32.11 9.85
C ASP A 269 -3.96 31.08 9.49
N TYR A 270 -3.58 29.80 9.31
CA TYR A 270 -4.47 28.76 8.78
C TYR A 270 -4.61 27.54 9.70
N LEU A 271 -3.61 27.26 10.54
CA LEU A 271 -3.55 26.11 11.43
C LEU A 271 -2.77 26.46 12.70
N PRO A 272 -3.34 27.30 13.59
CA PRO A 272 -2.67 27.76 14.80
C PRO A 272 -2.37 26.60 15.76
N GLY A 273 -1.24 26.72 16.46
CA GLY A 273 -0.81 25.76 17.49
C GLY A 273 -0.16 24.47 16.96
N VAL A 274 0.01 24.34 15.64
CA VAL A 274 0.68 23.19 15.02
C VAL A 274 2.05 23.61 14.46
N ALA A 275 3.11 22.98 14.94
CA ALA A 275 4.46 23.17 14.41
C ALA A 275 4.71 22.29 13.17
N LEU A 276 5.43 22.83 12.18
CA LEU A 276 5.83 22.14 10.96
C LEU A 276 7.07 21.25 11.23
N PRO A 277 6.97 19.92 11.06
CA PRO A 277 8.10 19.00 11.21
C PRO A 277 9.24 19.35 10.25
N ALA A 278 10.49 18.99 10.59
CA ALA A 278 11.66 19.26 9.75
C ALA A 278 11.54 18.70 8.31
N GLY A 279 10.80 17.61 8.11
CA GLY A 279 10.51 17.03 6.80
C GLY A 279 9.54 17.83 5.92
N VAL A 280 9.02 18.98 6.39
CA VAL A 280 8.17 19.89 5.60
C VAL A 280 8.99 21.10 5.16
N LEU A 281 9.05 21.34 3.86
CA LEU A 281 9.73 22.48 3.23
C LEU A 281 8.71 23.46 2.62
N PRO A 282 8.40 24.58 3.29
CA PRO A 282 7.61 25.67 2.73
C PRO A 282 8.28 26.31 1.50
N LEU A 283 7.60 26.33 0.37
CA LEU A 283 8.06 26.94 -0.88
C LEU A 283 6.95 27.75 -1.51
N ALA A 284 7.29 28.77 -2.30
CA ALA A 284 6.31 29.36 -3.22
C ALA A 284 5.87 28.29 -4.24
N CYS A 285 4.58 28.26 -4.61
CA CYS A 285 4.02 27.21 -5.48
C CYS A 285 4.79 27.03 -6.80
N GLU A 286 5.36 28.10 -7.36
CA GLU A 286 6.13 28.01 -8.61
C GLU A 286 7.43 27.21 -8.44
N ARG A 287 7.97 27.18 -7.22
CA ARG A 287 9.24 26.52 -6.86
C ARG A 287 9.11 25.06 -6.43
N LEU A 288 7.89 24.52 -6.36
CA LEU A 288 7.67 23.12 -5.98
C LEU A 288 8.35 22.16 -6.95
N ASP A 289 9.07 21.16 -6.44
CA ASP A 289 9.59 20.09 -7.27
C ASP A 289 8.54 19.00 -7.49
N LEU A 290 7.59 19.29 -8.37
CA LEU A 290 6.53 18.34 -8.74
C LEU A 290 7.08 17.13 -9.50
N ALA A 291 8.23 17.25 -10.17
CA ALA A 291 8.79 16.19 -11.01
C ALA A 291 9.37 15.04 -10.16
N ALA A 292 9.84 15.33 -8.95
CA ALA A 292 10.34 14.34 -8.01
C ALA A 292 9.27 13.77 -7.06
N ALA A 293 8.04 14.30 -7.09
CA ALA A 293 6.98 13.90 -6.16
C ALA A 293 6.32 12.57 -6.57
N ASP A 294 6.18 11.64 -5.60
CA ASP A 294 5.36 10.43 -5.76
C ASP A 294 3.86 10.75 -5.61
N LEU A 295 3.55 11.76 -4.80
CA LEU A 295 2.21 12.25 -4.52
C LEU A 295 2.15 13.77 -4.70
N VAL A 296 1.24 14.24 -5.55
CA VAL A 296 0.88 15.66 -5.61
C VAL A 296 -0.48 15.86 -4.94
N VAL A 297 -0.55 16.73 -3.95
CA VAL A 297 -1.80 17.05 -3.27
C VAL A 297 -2.30 18.41 -3.76
N LEU A 298 -3.51 18.46 -4.29
CA LEU A 298 -4.17 19.71 -4.69
C LEU A 298 -5.07 20.16 -3.54
N ALA A 299 -4.49 20.97 -2.65
CA ALA A 299 -5.13 21.51 -1.45
C ALA A 299 -5.71 22.91 -1.68
N VAL A 300 -6.43 23.08 -2.80
CA VAL A 300 -7.07 24.33 -3.21
C VAL A 300 -8.59 24.18 -3.26
N PRO A 301 -9.36 25.25 -3.05
CA PRO A 301 -10.81 25.24 -3.26
C PRO A 301 -11.19 24.83 -4.69
N SER A 302 -12.35 24.21 -4.88
CA SER A 302 -12.86 23.76 -6.20
C SER A 302 -12.90 24.89 -7.25
N ARG A 303 -13.24 26.12 -6.85
CA ARG A 303 -13.22 27.32 -7.71
C ARG A 303 -11.82 27.72 -8.20
N GLU A 304 -10.78 27.39 -7.44
CA GLU A 304 -9.38 27.75 -7.74
C GLU A 304 -8.63 26.60 -8.41
N LEU A 305 -9.21 25.40 -8.41
CA LEU A 305 -8.62 24.19 -9.00
C LEU A 305 -8.30 24.32 -10.50
N PRO A 306 -9.16 24.92 -11.36
CA PRO A 306 -8.80 25.18 -12.76
C PRO A 306 -7.53 26.02 -12.92
N ALA A 307 -7.39 27.10 -12.14
CA ALA A 307 -6.23 27.97 -12.20
C ALA A 307 -4.96 27.26 -11.68
N ALA A 308 -5.08 26.50 -10.60
CA ALA A 308 -3.97 25.70 -10.07
C ALA A 308 -3.48 24.64 -11.08
N LEU A 309 -4.40 23.98 -11.77
CA LEU A 309 -4.06 23.00 -12.81
C LEU A 309 -3.48 23.66 -14.07
N ALA A 310 -3.96 24.84 -14.45
CA ALA A 310 -3.35 25.60 -15.54
C ALA A 310 -1.88 25.97 -15.22
N ALA A 311 -1.59 26.35 -13.97
CA ALA A 311 -0.24 26.73 -13.55
C ALA A 311 0.70 25.53 -13.32
N HIS A 312 0.18 24.41 -12.80
CA HIS A 312 1.01 23.32 -12.30
C HIS A 312 0.75 21.96 -12.95
N GLY A 313 -0.38 21.75 -13.61
CA GLY A 313 -0.82 20.43 -14.10
C GLY A 313 0.15 19.79 -15.09
N ALA A 314 0.76 20.57 -15.98
CA ALA A 314 1.75 20.09 -16.95
C ALA A 314 3.07 19.64 -16.31
N ARG A 315 3.37 20.09 -15.09
CA ARG A 315 4.57 19.72 -14.33
C ARG A 315 4.39 18.44 -13.50
N ILE A 316 3.16 17.94 -13.38
CA ILE A 316 2.86 16.70 -12.65
C ILE A 316 3.33 15.50 -13.50
N PRO A 317 4.27 14.69 -13.01
CA PRO A 317 4.85 13.62 -13.80
C PRO A 317 3.92 12.41 -13.88
N ARG A 318 4.13 11.57 -14.91
CA ARG A 318 3.29 10.39 -15.16
C ARG A 318 3.33 9.30 -14.10
N HIS A 319 4.36 9.29 -13.25
CA HIS A 319 4.49 8.31 -12.19
C HIS A 319 3.79 8.74 -10.90
N ALA A 320 3.56 10.05 -10.71
CA ALA A 320 2.91 10.60 -9.53
C ALA A 320 1.42 10.25 -9.51
N GLY A 321 0.90 10.00 -8.31
CA GLY A 321 -0.54 10.06 -8.07
C GLY A 321 -0.95 11.44 -7.60
N VAL A 322 -2.21 11.82 -7.82
CA VAL A 322 -2.77 13.11 -7.39
C VAL A 322 -3.87 12.88 -6.35
N LEU A 323 -3.80 13.58 -5.22
CA LEU A 323 -4.85 13.63 -4.22
C LEU A 323 -5.51 15.02 -4.22
N SER A 324 -6.77 15.09 -4.62
CA SER A 324 -7.58 16.31 -4.56
C SER A 324 -8.25 16.46 -3.20
N LEU A 325 -8.10 17.64 -2.57
CA LEU A 325 -8.84 18.01 -1.36
C LEU A 325 -9.98 19.00 -1.67
N ALA A 326 -10.19 19.33 -2.94
CA ALA A 326 -11.18 20.30 -3.35
C ALA A 326 -12.59 19.81 -2.96
N LYS A 327 -13.36 20.68 -2.32
CA LYS A 327 -14.76 20.43 -1.96
C LYS A 327 -15.68 21.29 -2.82
N GLY A 328 -16.77 20.71 -3.29
CA GLY A 328 -17.69 21.33 -4.25
C GLY A 328 -17.45 20.88 -5.70
N LEU A 329 -18.26 21.39 -6.61
CA LEU A 329 -18.18 21.08 -8.04
C LEU A 329 -17.46 22.20 -8.80
N ILE A 330 -16.82 21.83 -9.92
CA ILE A 330 -16.22 22.80 -10.83
C ILE A 330 -17.30 23.29 -11.80
N ALA A 331 -17.49 24.59 -11.86
CA ALA A 331 -18.46 25.20 -12.76
C ALA A 331 -18.08 24.94 -14.23
N PRO A 332 -19.08 24.77 -15.12
CA PRO A 332 -18.83 24.62 -16.55
C PRO A 332 -18.20 25.89 -17.13
N ALA A 333 -17.31 25.72 -18.11
CA ALA A 333 -16.56 26.82 -18.74
C ALA A 333 -17.45 27.82 -19.51
N SER A 334 -18.69 27.44 -19.83
CA SER A 334 -19.67 28.28 -20.52
C SER A 334 -21.10 27.84 -20.19
N PRO A 335 -22.10 28.75 -20.23
CA PRO A 335 -23.53 28.41 -20.12
C PRO A 335 -23.98 27.36 -21.14
N ALA A 336 -23.38 27.33 -22.34
CA ALA A 336 -23.69 26.33 -23.36
C ALA A 336 -23.17 24.93 -22.98
N ALA A 337 -22.02 24.86 -22.29
CA ALA A 337 -21.47 23.61 -21.77
C ALA A 337 -22.25 23.07 -20.56
N ALA A 338 -23.09 23.90 -19.93
CA ALA A 338 -23.99 23.49 -18.84
C ALA A 338 -25.23 22.72 -19.33
N GLN A 339 -25.58 22.83 -20.62
CA GLN A 339 -26.83 22.32 -21.18
C GLN A 339 -26.71 20.96 -21.90
N VAL A 340 -25.50 20.45 -22.15
CA VAL A 340 -25.30 19.16 -22.82
C VAL A 340 -25.23 18.04 -21.77
N PRO A 341 -26.26 17.19 -21.63
CA PRO A 341 -26.20 16.06 -20.72
C PRO A 341 -25.42 14.94 -21.40
N ALA A 342 -24.17 14.73 -21.01
CA ALA A 342 -23.53 13.44 -21.24
C ALA A 342 -24.13 12.44 -20.24
N ILE A 343 -24.49 11.24 -20.71
CA ILE A 343 -25.06 10.16 -19.87
C ILE A 343 -24.19 9.99 -18.61
N GLY A 344 -24.79 10.21 -17.43
CA GLY A 344 -24.09 10.10 -16.13
C GLY A 344 -23.40 11.36 -15.60
N ARG A 345 -23.61 12.54 -16.20
CA ARG A 345 -23.17 13.84 -15.63
C ARG A 345 -24.37 14.69 -15.21
N PRO A 346 -24.48 15.13 -13.94
CA PRO A 346 -25.51 16.08 -13.55
C PRO A 346 -25.31 17.40 -14.29
N ALA A 347 -26.39 17.98 -14.79
CA ALA A 347 -26.39 19.34 -15.32
C ALA A 347 -26.07 20.31 -14.16
N GLY A 348 -24.83 20.81 -14.07
CA GLY A 348 -24.47 21.77 -13.01
C GLY A 348 -23.00 21.87 -12.60
N GLY A 349 -22.13 20.94 -13.01
CA GLY A 349 -20.70 21.06 -12.72
C GLY A 349 -19.96 19.73 -12.83
N GLN A 350 -18.64 19.80 -12.98
CA GLN A 350 -17.77 18.63 -13.08
C GLN A 350 -17.19 18.27 -11.70
N SER A 351 -17.07 16.96 -11.44
CA SER A 351 -16.27 16.40 -10.33
C SER A 351 -14.83 16.96 -10.34
N PRO A 352 -14.30 17.44 -9.20
CA PRO A 352 -12.90 17.82 -9.09
C PRO A 352 -11.93 16.71 -9.54
N THR A 353 -12.17 15.47 -9.12
CA THR A 353 -11.32 14.32 -9.49
C THR A 353 -11.35 14.04 -10.99
N ASP A 354 -12.52 14.04 -11.63
CA ASP A 354 -12.62 13.86 -13.08
C ASP A 354 -11.97 15.03 -13.84
N TYR A 355 -12.07 16.25 -13.32
CA TYR A 355 -11.39 17.41 -13.93
C TYR A 355 -9.87 17.29 -13.82
N VAL A 356 -9.34 16.93 -12.65
CA VAL A 356 -7.90 16.68 -12.45
C VAL A 356 -7.40 15.57 -13.37
N ALA A 357 -8.16 14.48 -13.50
CA ALA A 357 -7.80 13.37 -14.38
C ALA A 357 -7.76 13.78 -15.86
N ALA A 358 -8.64 14.70 -16.28
CA ALA A 358 -8.66 15.22 -17.64
C ALA A 358 -7.53 16.23 -17.96
N HIS A 359 -6.94 16.86 -16.94
CA HIS A 359 -5.98 17.96 -17.09
C HIS A 359 -4.58 17.64 -16.57
N THR A 360 -4.30 16.38 -16.20
CA THR A 360 -2.98 15.94 -15.74
C THR A 360 -2.61 14.62 -16.37
N ALA A 361 -1.30 14.36 -16.46
CA ALA A 361 -0.79 13.07 -16.94
C ALA A 361 -0.56 12.07 -15.79
N ALA A 362 -1.11 12.35 -14.60
CA ALA A 362 -0.88 11.58 -13.38
C ALA A 362 -1.26 10.11 -13.55
N ARG A 363 -0.54 9.24 -12.85
CA ARG A 363 -0.79 7.79 -12.86
C ARG A 363 -2.21 7.45 -12.40
N ALA A 364 -2.65 8.15 -11.35
CA ALA A 364 -3.94 7.93 -10.71
C ALA A 364 -4.38 9.22 -10.01
N VAL A 365 -5.69 9.37 -9.83
CA VAL A 365 -6.29 10.49 -9.09
C VAL A 365 -7.20 9.94 -8.00
N ALA A 366 -7.14 10.54 -6.83
CA ALA A 366 -7.99 10.26 -5.68
C ALA A 366 -8.54 11.56 -5.11
N CYS A 367 -9.63 11.47 -4.35
CA CYS A 367 -10.08 12.55 -3.47
C CYS A 367 -10.08 12.11 -2.01
N LEU A 368 -9.98 13.09 -1.11
CA LEU A 368 -10.10 12.88 0.33
C LEU A 368 -11.45 13.41 0.84
N GLY A 369 -12.30 12.51 1.28
CA GLY A 369 -13.56 12.79 1.96
C GLY A 369 -13.49 12.56 3.47
N GLY A 370 -14.51 13.03 4.17
CA GLY A 370 -14.70 12.79 5.60
C GLY A 370 -14.98 14.04 6.44
N PRO A 371 -15.39 13.84 7.71
CA PRO A 371 -15.43 14.91 8.69
C PRO A 371 -14.02 15.47 8.93
N GLY A 372 -13.91 16.75 9.26
CA GLY A 372 -12.66 17.23 9.83
C GLY A 372 -12.45 18.71 9.67
N HIS A 373 -12.45 19.38 10.82
CA HIS A 373 -11.54 20.49 11.06
C HIS A 373 -10.11 19.97 11.00
N ALA A 374 -9.24 20.64 10.25
CA ALA A 374 -7.87 20.20 10.03
C ALA A 374 -7.05 20.07 11.33
N ALA A 375 -7.30 20.96 12.30
CA ALA A 375 -6.65 20.92 13.61
C ALA A 375 -7.08 19.70 14.44
N GLU A 376 -8.40 19.43 14.51
CA GLU A 376 -8.94 18.27 15.24
C GLU A 376 -8.40 16.96 14.67
N ALA A 377 -8.31 16.85 13.34
CA ALA A 377 -7.78 15.65 12.68
C ALA A 377 -6.34 15.32 13.11
N LEU A 378 -5.51 16.34 13.38
CA LEU A 378 -4.13 16.15 13.82
C LEU A 378 -3.98 15.83 15.31
N VAL A 379 -4.92 16.30 16.14
CA VAL A 379 -4.86 16.17 17.61
C VAL A 379 -5.60 14.92 18.08
N ASN A 380 -6.81 14.71 17.59
CA ASN A 380 -7.72 13.66 18.04
C ASN A 380 -7.80 12.48 17.06
N GLY A 381 -7.16 12.61 15.89
CA GLY A 381 -7.39 11.72 14.75
C GLY A 381 -8.67 12.09 13.98
N ALA A 382 -8.81 11.54 12.79
CA ALA A 382 -10.02 11.66 11.97
C ALA A 382 -10.26 10.36 11.21
N SER A 383 -11.54 10.01 11.04
CA SER A 383 -11.98 8.98 10.11
C SER A 383 -12.19 9.61 8.73
N LEU A 384 -11.37 9.22 7.76
CA LEU A 384 -11.33 9.77 6.41
C LEU A 384 -11.57 8.69 5.37
N VAL A 385 -11.99 9.11 4.17
CA VAL A 385 -12.15 8.24 3.02
C VAL A 385 -11.26 8.74 1.89
N VAL A 386 -10.38 7.87 1.39
CA VAL A 386 -9.67 8.10 0.14
C VAL A 386 -10.45 7.38 -0.96
N ALA A 387 -11.09 8.14 -1.83
CA ALA A 387 -11.87 7.58 -2.93
C ALA A 387 -11.05 7.61 -4.23
N THR A 388 -10.92 6.49 -4.91
CA THR A 388 -10.18 6.40 -6.18
C THR A 388 -10.57 5.17 -7.00
N ARG A 389 -10.46 5.29 -8.33
CA ARG A 389 -10.61 4.15 -9.25
C ARG A 389 -9.37 3.25 -9.29
N ASP A 390 -8.21 3.73 -8.79
CA ASP A 390 -6.98 2.92 -8.66
C ASP A 390 -6.82 2.43 -7.21
N ALA A 391 -7.26 1.20 -6.96
CA ALA A 391 -7.16 0.60 -5.63
C ALA A 391 -5.72 0.50 -5.08
N ALA A 392 -4.70 0.37 -5.95
CA ALA A 392 -3.31 0.30 -5.49
C ALA A 392 -2.82 1.67 -5.02
N PHE A 393 -3.17 2.73 -5.74
CA PHE A 393 -2.90 4.11 -5.33
C PHE A 393 -3.66 4.48 -4.05
N GLY A 394 -4.95 4.11 -3.96
CA GLY A 394 -5.75 4.34 -2.75
C GLY A 394 -5.13 3.70 -1.50
N GLN A 395 -4.67 2.45 -1.61
CA GLN A 395 -3.97 1.79 -0.50
C GLN A 395 -2.61 2.43 -0.17
N GLN A 396 -1.91 2.96 -1.17
CA GLN A 396 -0.63 3.65 -0.97
C GLN A 396 -0.83 4.94 -0.15
N VAL A 397 -1.84 5.75 -0.50
CA VAL A 397 -2.19 6.96 0.25
C VAL A 397 -2.71 6.60 1.65
N CYS A 398 -3.62 5.62 1.76
CA CYS A 398 -4.13 5.18 3.06
C CYS A 398 -3.04 4.65 3.99
N ALA A 399 -2.05 3.92 3.47
CA ALA A 399 -0.93 3.44 4.28
C ALA A 399 -0.13 4.61 4.87
N ALA A 400 0.16 5.65 4.08
CA ALA A 400 0.86 6.84 4.57
C ALA A 400 0.04 7.60 5.63
N LEU A 401 -1.26 7.79 5.40
CA LEU A 401 -2.12 8.49 6.35
C LEU A 401 -2.33 7.70 7.66
N ARG A 402 -2.47 6.37 7.58
CA ARG A 402 -2.58 5.50 8.76
C ARG A 402 -1.29 5.44 9.57
N ALA A 403 -0.14 5.45 8.92
CA ALA A 403 1.15 5.53 9.61
C ALA A 403 1.28 6.81 10.46
N ALA A 404 0.56 7.86 10.10
CA ALA A 404 0.48 9.11 10.85
C ALA A 404 -0.66 9.15 11.90
N GLY A 405 -1.36 8.03 12.14
CA GLY A 405 -2.39 7.90 13.17
C GLY A 405 -3.82 8.24 12.72
N LEU A 406 -4.06 8.42 11.42
CA LEU A 406 -5.42 8.65 10.90
C LEU A 406 -6.14 7.32 10.64
N ASP A 407 -7.45 7.29 10.92
CA ASP A 407 -8.30 6.19 10.49
C ASP A 407 -8.78 6.48 9.06
N VAL A 408 -8.29 5.71 8.09
CA VAL A 408 -8.59 6.01 6.69
C VAL A 408 -9.06 4.76 5.97
N GLN A 409 -10.12 4.85 5.18
CA GLN A 409 -10.63 3.77 4.36
C GLN A 409 -10.47 4.09 2.87
N VAL A 410 -10.36 3.07 2.03
CA VAL A 410 -10.35 3.23 0.57
C VAL A 410 -11.74 2.92 0.04
N ASP A 411 -12.26 3.80 -0.80
CA ASP A 411 -13.51 3.58 -1.54
C ASP A 411 -13.27 3.71 -3.06
N ALA A 412 -14.08 3.01 -3.85
CA ALA A 412 -14.10 3.15 -5.31
C ALA A 412 -15.10 4.22 -5.77
N ASP A 413 -16.06 4.60 -4.93
CA ASP A 413 -17.09 5.59 -5.23
C ASP A 413 -16.57 7.03 -5.06
N VAL A 414 -15.79 7.46 -6.04
CA VAL A 414 -15.28 8.84 -6.12
C VAL A 414 -16.44 9.85 -6.16
N THR A 415 -17.49 9.55 -6.92
CA THR A 415 -18.59 10.45 -7.16
C THR A 415 -19.40 10.68 -5.89
N GLY A 416 -19.80 9.61 -5.19
CA GLY A 416 -20.54 9.73 -3.93
C GLY A 416 -19.76 10.48 -2.86
N VAL A 417 -18.45 10.26 -2.76
CA VAL A 417 -17.59 10.97 -1.80
C VAL A 417 -17.51 12.47 -2.09
N GLU A 418 -17.33 12.87 -3.35
CA GLU A 418 -17.29 14.29 -3.72
C GLU A 418 -18.64 14.98 -3.59
N LEU A 419 -19.73 14.30 -3.98
CA LEU A 419 -21.09 14.80 -3.83
C LEU A 419 -21.47 14.96 -2.36
N ALA A 420 -21.14 14.01 -1.50
CA ALA A 420 -21.32 14.14 -0.06
C ALA A 420 -20.52 15.33 0.51
N GLY A 421 -19.28 15.52 0.02
CA GLY A 421 -18.44 16.66 0.39
C GLY A 421 -19.04 18.01 -0.02
N ALA A 422 -19.65 18.10 -1.21
CA ALA A 422 -20.36 19.28 -1.67
C ALA A 422 -21.65 19.53 -0.87
N ALA A 423 -22.45 18.47 -0.66
CA ALA A 423 -23.71 18.50 0.08
C ALA A 423 -23.52 18.97 1.51
N LYS A 424 -22.42 18.60 2.17
CA LYS A 424 -22.14 18.97 3.57
C LYS A 424 -22.23 20.48 3.82
N ASN A 425 -21.68 21.30 2.92
CA ASN A 425 -21.70 22.76 3.11
C ASN A 425 -23.13 23.31 2.97
N THR A 426 -23.89 22.82 1.98
CA THR A 426 -25.30 23.17 1.79
C THR A 426 -26.17 22.70 2.96
N ALA A 427 -25.93 21.49 3.46
CA ALA A 427 -26.61 20.92 4.62
C ALA A 427 -26.32 21.73 5.89
N ALA A 428 -25.08 22.20 6.08
CA ALA A 428 -24.72 23.06 7.21
C ALA A 428 -25.45 24.42 7.15
N LEU A 429 -25.54 25.03 5.97
CA LEU A 429 -26.31 26.27 5.76
C LEU A 429 -27.81 26.05 6.00
N ALA A 430 -28.38 24.96 5.47
CA ALA A 430 -29.78 24.61 5.67
C ALA A 430 -30.10 24.35 7.15
N ALA A 431 -29.22 23.64 7.86
CA ALA A 431 -29.32 23.42 9.30
C ALA A 431 -29.27 24.73 10.09
N ALA A 432 -28.33 25.62 9.77
CA ALA A 432 -28.20 26.91 10.43
C ALA A 432 -29.45 27.78 10.22
N ALA A 433 -29.97 27.84 8.99
CA ALA A 433 -31.18 28.60 8.66
C ALA A 433 -32.43 28.03 9.36
N ALA A 434 -32.56 26.70 9.46
CA ALA A 434 -33.67 26.06 10.15
C ALA A 434 -33.48 25.97 11.68
N GLY A 435 -32.27 26.21 12.19
CA GLY A 435 -31.90 26.09 13.61
C GLY A 435 -32.68 27.03 14.52
N VAL A 436 -33.17 28.16 14.01
CA VAL A 436 -34.09 29.06 14.74
C VAL A 436 -35.40 28.38 15.14
N ARG A 437 -35.76 27.25 14.50
CA ARG A 437 -36.95 26.43 14.80
C ARG A 437 -36.63 25.19 15.64
N GLY A 438 -35.41 25.10 16.17
CA GLY A 438 -34.95 24.02 17.04
C GLY A 438 -34.18 22.89 16.32
N PRO A 439 -33.56 21.99 17.10
CA PRO A 439 -32.62 20.99 16.59
C PRO A 439 -33.25 19.98 15.63
N ASN A 440 -34.52 19.62 15.82
CA ASN A 440 -35.23 18.69 14.94
C ASN A 440 -35.42 19.27 13.54
N ALA A 441 -35.75 20.57 13.44
CA ALA A 441 -35.91 21.25 12.16
C ALA A 441 -34.56 21.40 11.43
N ALA A 442 -33.48 21.72 12.18
CA ALA A 442 -32.13 21.76 11.65
C ALA A 442 -31.68 20.39 11.09
N GLY A 443 -31.91 19.32 11.85
CA GLY A 443 -31.60 17.95 11.43
C GLY A 443 -32.40 17.52 10.19
N ALA A 444 -33.69 17.82 10.13
CA ALA A 444 -34.54 17.52 8.98
C ALA A 444 -34.10 18.29 7.72
N ALA A 445 -33.75 19.58 7.86
CA ALA A 445 -33.26 20.40 6.76
C ALA A 445 -31.93 19.87 6.18
N ALA A 446 -30.97 19.52 7.06
CA ALA A 446 -29.72 18.88 6.64
C ALA A 446 -29.96 17.52 5.97
N GLY A 447 -30.83 16.69 6.57
CA GLY A 447 -31.16 15.37 6.04
C GLY A 447 -31.78 15.43 4.64
N LYS A 448 -32.63 16.43 4.37
CA LYS A 448 -33.22 16.64 3.05
C LYS A 448 -32.18 16.91 1.97
N VAL A 449 -31.14 17.73 2.27
CA VAL A 449 -30.06 17.99 1.32
C VAL A 449 -29.33 16.70 0.93
N PHE A 450 -29.02 15.85 1.92
CA PHE A 450 -28.37 14.56 1.63
C PHE A 450 -29.29 13.58 0.89
N ALA A 451 -30.59 13.59 1.17
CA ALA A 451 -31.57 12.77 0.45
C ALA A 451 -31.69 13.19 -1.03
N GLU A 452 -31.68 14.49 -1.32
CA GLU A 452 -31.69 15.00 -2.70
C GLU A 452 -30.42 14.60 -3.45
N VAL A 453 -29.26 14.68 -2.80
CA VAL A 453 -27.98 14.28 -3.40
C VAL A 453 -27.88 12.76 -3.59
N GLY A 454 -28.41 11.97 -2.67
CA GLY A 454 -28.43 10.51 -2.77
C GLY A 454 -29.41 9.96 -3.83
N ALA A 455 -30.30 10.80 -4.36
CA ALA A 455 -31.21 10.44 -5.45
C ALA A 455 -30.61 10.65 -6.85
N LEU A 456 -29.44 11.30 -6.95
CA LEU A 456 -28.65 11.48 -8.17
C LEU A 456 -27.75 10.26 -8.42
#